data_AF-A0A2S6SBC3-F1
#
_entry.id   AF-A0A2S6SBC3-F1
#
_cell.length_a   1.000
_cell.length_b   1.000
_cell.length_c   1.000
_cell.angle_alpha   90.00
_cell.angle_beta   90.00
_cell.angle_gamma   90.00
#
_symmetry.space_group_name_H-M   'P 1'
#
loop_
_entity.id
_entity.type
_entity.pdbx_description
1 polymer ?
#
loop_
_entity_poly.entity_id
_entity_poly.type
_entity_poly.pdbx_seq_one_letter_code
_entity_poly.pdbx_strand_id
1 'polypeptide(L)' 'MKTISNKEFNFIIYTDGACLGNPGPGGWAAIIINKYNEKKEISGSEENTTNNRMELQACINALNFT' A
#
# COMPACT_ATOMS: atom_id res chain seq x y z
N MET A 1 -17.07 -6.34 -22.42
CA MET A 1 -16.27 -5.63 -21.40
C MET A 1 -16.84 -4.21 -21.34
N LYS A 2 -17.51 -3.82 -20.25
CA LYS A 2 -18.08 -2.47 -20.15
C LYS A 2 -16.93 -1.49 -19.93
N THR A 3 -16.72 -0.59 -20.89
CA THR A 3 -15.85 0.57 -20.73
C THR A 3 -16.51 1.45 -19.68
N ILE A 4 -16.03 1.36 -18.44
CA ILE A 4 -16.42 2.30 -17.40
C ILE A 4 -15.85 3.64 -17.84
N SER A 5 -16.72 4.63 -18.02
CA SER A 5 -16.41 6.03 -18.29
C SER A 5 -15.18 6.50 -17.49
N ASN A 6 -14.31 7.29 -18.12
CA ASN A 6 -13.12 7.93 -17.54
C ASN A 6 -13.35 8.38 -16.08
N LYS A 7 -13.00 7.53 -15.12
CA LYS A 7 -13.05 7.88 -13.71
C LYS A 7 -11.71 8.51 -13.38
N GLU A 8 -11.71 9.82 -13.14
CA GLU A 8 -10.52 10.48 -12.60
C GLU A 8 -10.28 9.93 -11.20
N PHE A 9 -9.14 9.25 -11.01
CA PHE A 9 -8.72 8.80 -9.70
C PHE A 9 -7.98 9.96 -9.01
N ASN A 10 -8.45 10.34 -7.83
CA ASN A 10 -7.80 11.41 -7.05
C ASN A 10 -6.40 11.00 -6.57
N PHE A 11 -6.16 9.70 -6.42
CA PHE A 11 -4.91 9.12 -5.96
C PHE A 11 -4.57 7.85 -6.74
N ILE A 12 -3.29 7.65 -7.02
CA ILE A 12 -2.68 6.39 -7.45
C ILE A 12 -1.82 5.90 -6.29
N ILE A 13 -2.04 4.66 -5.86
CA ILE A 13 -1.32 4.07 -4.73
C ILE A 13 -0.61 2.80 -5.19
N TYR A 14 0.67 2.68 -4.86
CA TYR A 14 1.44 1.44 -4.98
C TYR A 14 1.73 0.94 -3.57
N THR A 15 1.46 -0.33 -3.31
CA THR A 15 1.67 -0.94 -2.00
C THR A 15 2.46 -2.22 -2.15
N ASP A 16 3.27 -2.53 -1.15
CA ASP A 16 3.95 -3.81 -1.05
C ASP A 16 4.16 -4.20 0.41
N GLY A 17 4.32 -5.49 0.67
CA GLY A 17 4.58 -6.03 1.99
C GLY A 17 5.26 -7.39 1.92
N ALA A 18 6.27 -7.59 2.75
CA ALA A 18 7.08 -8.80 2.74
C ALA A 18 7.54 -9.19 4.16
N CYS A 19 7.84 -10.47 4.36
CA CYS A 19 8.41 -11.00 5.59
C CYS A 19 9.59 -11.95 5.31
N LEU A 20 10.58 -11.91 6.21
CA LEU A 20 11.67 -12.88 6.27
C LEU A 20 11.23 -14.08 7.12
N GLY A 21 10.68 -15.09 6.44
CA GLY A 21 9.91 -16.16 7.09
C GLY A 21 8.43 -15.78 7.19
N ASN A 22 7.54 -16.77 7.09
CA ASN A 22 6.10 -16.54 7.06
C ASN A 22 5.37 -17.56 7.97
N PRO A 23 5.27 -17.31 9.29
CA PRO A 23 5.54 -16.02 9.96
C PRO A 23 7.02 -15.68 10.20
N GLY A 24 7.32 -14.39 10.37
CA GLY A 24 8.66 -13.85 10.68
C GLY A 24 8.68 -12.31 10.72
N PRO A 25 9.85 -11.68 10.88
CA PRO A 25 10.00 -10.22 10.79
C PRO A 25 9.56 -9.73 9.41
N GLY A 26 8.68 -8.74 9.37
CA GLY A 26 8.10 -8.22 8.14
C GLY A 26 8.01 -6.71 8.10
N GLY A 27 7.94 -6.20 6.88
CA GLY A 27 7.81 -4.78 6.58
C GLY A 27 6.78 -4.54 5.49
N TRP A 28 6.23 -3.35 5.48
CA TRP A 28 5.27 -2.89 4.48
C TRP A 28 5.58 -1.46 4.07
N ALA A 29 5.23 -1.09 2.84
CA ALA A 29 5.40 0.25 2.33
C ALA A 29 4.29 0.63 1.34
N ALA A 30 4.03 1.93 1.22
CA ALA A 30 3.17 2.47 0.18
C ALA A 30 3.72 3.78 -0.39
N ILE A 31 3.53 3.95 -1.69
CA ILE A 31 3.73 5.20 -2.44
C ILE A 31 2.35 5.72 -2.82
N ILE A 32 2.02 6.93 -2.38
CA ILE A 32 0.75 7.61 -2.67
C ILE A 32 1.05 8.81 -3.56
N ILE A 33 0.41 8.86 -4.72
CA ILE A 33 0.58 9.93 -5.70
C ILE A 33 -0.79 10.58 -5.90
N ASN A 34 -0.91 11.88 -5.62
CA ASN A 34 -2.16 12.59 -5.85
C ASN A 34 -2.31 13.05 -7.31
N LYS A 35 -3.47 13.59 -7.67
CA LYS A 35 -3.73 14.14 -9.02
C LYS A 35 -2.80 15.28 -9.46
N TYR A 36 -2.08 15.91 -8.53
CA TYR A 36 -1.07 16.94 -8.80
C TYR A 36 0.34 16.37 -8.93
N ASN A 37 0.47 15.03 -8.99
CA ASN A 37 1.74 14.30 -9.05
C ASN A 37 2.64 14.51 -7.82
N GLU A 38 2.07 14.91 -6.68
CA GLU A 38 2.79 14.99 -5.41
C GLU A 38 2.88 13.58 -4.79
N LYS A 39 4.09 13.19 -4.38
CA LYS A 39 4.39 11.86 -3.86
C LYS A 39 4.53 11.89 -2.35
N LYS A 40 3.92 10.91 -1.69
CA LYS A 40 4.14 10.60 -0.27
C LYS A 40 4.52 9.12 -0.13
N GLU A 41 5.50 8.85 0.71
CA GLU A 41 5.95 7.50 1.05
C GLU A 41 5.67 7.23 2.51
N ILE A 42 5.15 6.05 2.81
CA ILE A 42 4.87 5.58 4.17
C ILE A 42 5.34 4.13 4.28
N SER A 43 5.78 3.73 5.47
CA SER A 43 6.23 2.38 5.74
C SER A 43 6.12 2.03 7.22
N GLY A 44 6.23 0.75 7.53
CA GLY A 44 6.29 0.22 8.88
C GLY A 44 6.78 -1.22 8.90
N SER A 45 6.97 -1.77 10.10
CA SER A 45 7.43 -3.14 10.29
C SER A 45 6.83 -3.78 11.55
N GLU A 46 6.81 -5.11 11.57
CA GLU A 46 6.44 -5.92 12.73
C GLU A 46 7.41 -7.12 12.85
N GLU A 47 7.89 -7.41 14.06
CA GLU A 47 8.86 -8.50 14.33
C GLU A 47 8.29 -9.91 14.07
N ASN A 48 6.97 -10.09 14.17
CA ASN A 48 6.32 -11.40 13.98
C ASN A 48 4.98 -11.25 13.26
N THR A 49 5.00 -11.35 11.95
CA THR A 49 3.85 -11.15 11.07
C THR A 49 3.89 -12.11 9.88
N THR A 50 2.94 -12.01 8.95
CA THR A 50 2.86 -12.79 7.71
C THR A 50 2.91 -11.88 6.50
N ASN A 51 3.32 -12.42 5.35
CA ASN A 51 3.39 -11.66 4.08
C ASN A 51 2.06 -10.95 3.80
N ASN A 52 0.96 -11.71 3.87
CA ASN A 52 -0.38 -11.19 3.59
C ASN A 52 -0.80 -10.09 4.58
N ARG A 53 -0.42 -10.19 5.87
CA ARG A 53 -0.68 -9.12 6.83
C ARG A 53 0.06 -7.84 6.45
N MET A 54 1.31 -7.95 6.01
CA MET A 54 2.10 -6.79 5.59
C MET A 54 1.55 -6.14 4.32
N GLU A 55 1.17 -6.93 3.30
CA GLU A 55 0.54 -6.41 2.08
C GLU A 55 -0.76 -5.65 2.40
N LEU A 56 -1.63 -6.23 3.23
CA LEU A 56 -2.88 -5.60 3.64
C LEU A 56 -2.65 -4.36 4.52
N GLN A 57 -1.62 -4.38 5.39
CA GLN A 57 -1.27 -3.25 6.23
C GLN A 57 -0.80 -2.05 5.41
N ALA A 58 -0.05 -2.27 4.32
CA ALA A 58 0.28 -1.22 3.36
C ALA A 58 -0.98 -0.59 2.74
N CYS A 59 -1.91 -1.41 2.27
CA CYS A 59 -3.18 -0.94 1.70
C CYS A 59 -4.00 -0.12 2.69
N ILE A 60 -4.19 -0.63 3.92
CA ILE A 60 -4.98 0.05 4.96
C ILE A 60 -4.37 1.39 5.32
N ASN A 61 -3.06 1.43 5.57
CA ASN A 61 -2.40 2.68 5.92
C ASN A 61 -2.45 3.68 4.77
N ALA A 62 -2.25 3.23 3.53
CA ALA A 62 -2.31 4.13 2.39
C ALA A 62 -3.69 4.79 2.23
N LEU A 63 -4.78 4.03 2.45
CA LEU A 63 -6.14 4.55 2.41
C LEU A 63 -6.45 5.51 3.56
N ASN A 64 -5.85 5.34 4.75
CA ASN A 64 -5.99 6.29 5.85
C ASN A 64 -5.32 7.66 5.57
N PHE A 65 -4.45 7.74 4.56
CA PHE A 65 -3.78 8.98 4.14
C PHE A 65 -4.45 9.72 2.99
N THR A 66 -5.41 9.08 2.29
CA THR A 66 -6.17 9.69 1.19
C THR A 66 -7.43 10.37 1.65
#